data_AF-X1HF16-F1
#
_entry.id   AF-X1HF16-F1
#
_cell.length_a   1.000
_cell.length_b   1.000
_cell.length_c   1.000
_cell.angle_alpha   90.00
_cell.angle_beta   90.00
_cell.angle_gamma   90.00
#
_symmetry.space_group_name_H-M   'P 1'
#
loop_
_entity.id
_entity.type
_entity.pdbx_description
1 polymer ?
#
loop_
_entity_poly.entity_id
_entity_poly.type
_entity_poly.pdbx_seq_one_letter_code
_entity_poly.pdbx_strand_id
1 'polypeptide(L)'
;MDTCLHFIMKNAVAFRDFWGPRLMTEPYRHTRYYQMAPALSASALIEGGRGWGKSMGMQFDILQDCLTRPKEEGLLTSWRRAHLQERMEPIIRWFRDEPFLNLFVPKERGQISVRREPRYEIRLLNGFVLYGASVGDDPMAANIQGPHPQIRYMEEAQFYPRHAFNKFQSAAHEAGTKDRFYGI
;
A
#
# COMPACT_ATOMS: atom_id res chain seq x y z
N MET A 1 10.97 7.48 25.51
CA MET A 1 10.20 7.85 24.29
C MET A 1 10.30 6.75 23.23
N ASP A 2 11.47 6.13 23.06
CA ASP A 2 11.76 5.11 22.04
C ASP A 2 10.82 3.90 22.08
N THR A 3 10.47 3.40 23.27
CA THR A 3 9.57 2.24 23.42
C THR A 3 8.17 2.50 22.88
N CYS A 4 7.66 3.73 22.99
CA CYS A 4 6.33 4.09 22.52
C CYS A 4 6.27 4.19 20.99
N LEU A 5 7.29 4.78 20.37
CA LEU A 5 7.35 4.88 18.90
C LEU A 5 7.56 3.49 18.28
N HIS A 6 8.42 2.66 18.86
CA HIS A 6 8.59 1.28 18.41
C HIS A 6 7.26 0.51 18.41
N PHE A 7 6.50 0.61 19.51
CA PHE A 7 5.18 0.00 19.61
C PHE A 7 4.22 0.52 18.54
N ILE A 8 4.12 1.85 18.38
CA ILE A 8 3.25 2.47 17.35
C ILE A 8 3.61 1.96 15.96
N MET A 9 4.90 1.87 15.63
CA MET A 9 5.34 1.46 14.30
C MET A 9 5.08 -0.02 14.04
N LYS A 10 5.21 -0.90 15.05
CA LYS A 10 5.10 -2.36 14.86
C LYS A 10 3.69 -2.92 15.10
N ASN A 11 2.85 -2.24 15.85
CA ASN A 11 1.47 -2.67 16.08
C ASN A 11 0.52 -1.97 15.10
N ALA A 12 -0.14 -2.72 14.22
CA ALA A 12 -0.97 -2.14 13.17
C ALA A 12 -2.16 -1.31 13.69
N VAL A 13 -2.75 -1.69 14.82
CA VAL A 13 -3.85 -0.93 15.43
C VAL A 13 -3.32 0.38 16.00
N ALA A 14 -2.24 0.32 16.79
CA ALA A 14 -1.61 1.51 17.35
C ALA A 14 -1.10 2.47 16.26
N PHE A 15 -0.56 1.92 15.17
CA PHE A 15 -0.13 2.69 14.00
C PHE A 15 -1.27 3.53 13.43
N ARG A 16 -2.41 2.88 13.16
CA ARG A 16 -3.59 3.52 12.58
C ARG A 16 -4.22 4.53 13.53
N ASP A 17 -4.35 4.21 14.81
CA ASP A 17 -4.93 5.14 15.78
C ASP A 17 -4.04 6.35 16.05
N PHE A 18 -2.72 6.20 15.91
CA PHE A 18 -1.78 7.30 16.03
C PHE A 18 -1.76 8.20 14.79
N TRP A 19 -1.68 7.60 13.59
CA TRP A 19 -1.53 8.33 12.33
C TRP A 19 -2.86 8.76 11.70
N GLY A 20 -3.92 7.99 11.88
CA GLY A 20 -5.25 8.24 11.30
C GLY A 20 -5.76 9.65 11.55
N PRO A 21 -5.84 10.11 12.81
CA PRO A 21 -6.28 11.47 13.14
C PRO A 21 -5.40 12.59 12.56
N ARG A 22 -4.14 12.29 12.21
CA ARG A 22 -3.18 13.27 11.67
C ARG A 22 -3.19 13.34 10.15
N LEU A 23 -3.36 12.18 9.52
CA LEU A 23 -3.24 12.02 8.08
C LEU A 23 -4.58 12.15 7.33
N MET A 24 -5.69 12.03 8.04
CA MET A 24 -7.02 12.11 7.45
C MET A 24 -7.67 13.48 7.60
N THR A 25 -8.36 13.89 6.54
CA THR A 25 -9.20 15.09 6.52
C THR A 25 -10.62 14.83 7.06
N GLU A 26 -11.07 13.58 7.02
CA GLU A 26 -12.38 13.16 7.54
C GLU A 26 -12.29 12.71 9.01
N PRO A 27 -13.40 12.78 9.79
CA PRO A 27 -13.40 12.34 11.18
C PRO A 27 -13.00 10.86 11.30
N TYR A 28 -11.78 10.62 11.79
CA TYR A 28 -11.28 9.28 12.03
C TYR A 28 -12.00 8.66 13.23
N ARG A 29 -12.73 7.57 12.99
CA ARG A 29 -13.36 6.77 14.05
C ARG A 29 -12.32 5.75 14.54
N HIS A 30 -12.03 5.75 15.83
CA HIS A 30 -11.07 4.82 16.45
C HIS A 30 -11.26 3.39 15.96
N THR A 31 -10.17 2.75 15.54
CA THR A 31 -10.21 1.41 14.99
C THR A 31 -10.20 0.40 16.12
N ARG A 32 -11.22 -0.48 16.21
CA ARG A 32 -11.24 -1.53 17.24
C ARG A 32 -10.47 -2.76 16.76
N TYR A 33 -9.61 -3.31 17.61
CA TYR A 33 -8.68 -4.40 17.29
C TYR A 33 -9.32 -5.64 16.64
N TYR A 34 -10.56 -6.00 17.03
CA TYR A 34 -11.28 -7.16 16.50
C TYR A 34 -11.86 -6.94 15.10
N GLN A 35 -11.75 -5.74 14.54
CA GLN A 35 -12.22 -5.41 13.19
C GLN A 35 -11.11 -5.55 12.14
N MET A 36 -9.93 -6.07 12.53
CA MET A 36 -8.69 -5.96 11.75
C MET A 36 -7.90 -7.27 11.63
N ALA A 37 -8.56 -8.43 11.50
CA ALA A 37 -7.88 -9.70 11.19
C ALA A 37 -6.85 -9.62 10.04
N PRO A 38 -7.07 -8.82 8.98
CA PRO A 38 -6.12 -8.69 7.86
C PRO A 38 -4.80 -8.03 8.21
N ALA A 39 -4.79 -7.10 9.17
CA ALA A 39 -3.59 -6.44 9.64
C ALA A 39 -2.71 -7.37 10.51
N LEU A 40 -3.28 -8.46 11.01
CA LEU A 40 -2.62 -9.45 11.85
C LEU A 40 -2.19 -10.70 11.08
N SER A 41 -2.53 -10.82 9.79
CA SER A 41 -2.19 -11.96 8.93
C SER A 41 -1.15 -11.59 7.87
N ALA A 42 -0.31 -12.56 7.52
CA ALA A 42 0.68 -12.40 6.44
C ALA A 42 0.00 -12.25 5.07
N SER A 43 -0.97 -13.10 4.80
CA SER A 43 -1.86 -13.04 3.63
C SER A 43 -3.30 -12.93 4.11
N ALA A 44 -4.10 -12.08 3.47
CA ALA A 44 -5.44 -11.79 3.95
C ALA A 44 -6.40 -11.49 2.80
N LEU A 45 -7.67 -11.79 3.04
CA LEU A 45 -8.79 -11.38 2.18
C LEU A 45 -9.72 -10.50 3.00
N ILE A 46 -10.00 -9.29 2.50
CA ILE A 46 -10.97 -8.38 3.09
C ILE A 46 -12.15 -8.22 2.13
N GLU A 47 -13.25 -8.84 2.51
CA GLU A 47 -14.54 -8.69 1.85
C GLU A 47 -15.42 -7.68 2.59
N GLY A 48 -16.31 -7.02 1.87
CA GLY A 48 -17.32 -6.19 2.51
C GLY A 48 -18.10 -5.30 1.56
N GLY A 49 -19.11 -4.61 2.07
CA GLY A 49 -19.90 -3.65 1.29
C GLY A 49 -19.11 -2.42 0.83
N ARG A 50 -19.75 -1.59 0.01
CA ARG A 50 -19.27 -0.23 -0.29
C ARG A 50 -19.30 0.63 0.98
N GLY A 51 -18.38 1.57 1.10
CA GLY A 51 -18.34 2.52 2.23
C GLY A 51 -17.82 1.95 3.56
N TRP A 52 -17.34 0.70 3.59
CA TRP A 52 -16.80 0.05 4.80
C TRP A 52 -15.35 0.42 5.14
N GLY A 53 -14.74 1.35 4.41
CA GLY A 53 -13.37 1.82 4.70
C GLY A 53 -12.25 0.83 4.36
N LYS A 54 -12.52 -0.22 3.56
CA LYS A 54 -11.51 -1.23 3.17
C LYS A 54 -10.27 -0.61 2.51
N SER A 55 -10.49 0.29 1.55
CA SER A 55 -9.41 0.97 0.82
C SER A 55 -8.60 1.89 1.72
N MET A 56 -9.24 2.54 2.70
CA MET A 56 -8.54 3.32 3.73
C MET A 56 -7.66 2.40 4.59
N GLY A 57 -8.20 1.26 5.02
CA GLY A 57 -7.42 0.27 5.76
C GLY A 57 -6.20 -0.23 4.98
N MET A 58 -6.36 -0.50 3.69
CA MET A 58 -5.26 -0.87 2.79
C MET A 58 -4.17 0.22 2.74
N GLN A 59 -4.55 1.49 2.61
CA GLN A 59 -3.58 2.59 2.54
C GLN A 59 -2.73 2.69 3.81
N PHE A 60 -3.31 2.46 4.99
CA PHE A 60 -2.54 2.41 6.24
C PHE A 60 -1.63 1.18 6.32
N ASP A 61 -2.07 0.02 5.84
CA ASP A 61 -1.22 -1.17 5.76
C ASP A 61 -0.01 -0.91 4.86
N ILE A 62 -0.25 -0.32 3.68
CA ILE A 62 0.81 0.07 2.75
C ILE A 62 1.78 1.05 3.42
N LEU A 63 1.26 2.11 4.04
CA LEU A 63 2.10 3.12 4.71
C LEU A 63 2.97 2.48 5.81
N GLN A 64 2.39 1.60 6.63
CA GLN A 64 3.13 0.93 7.69
C GLN A 64 4.20 0.00 7.12
N ASP A 65 3.88 -0.79 6.10
CA ASP A 65 4.83 -1.71 5.47
C ASP A 65 5.99 -0.93 4.82
N CYS A 66 5.71 0.19 4.13
CA CYS A 66 6.74 1.09 3.59
C CYS A 66 7.77 1.53 4.64
N LEU A 67 7.32 1.83 5.86
CA LEU A 67 8.18 2.35 6.94
C LEU A 67 8.91 1.23 7.69
N THR A 68 8.30 0.05 7.78
CA THR A 68 8.74 -1.02 8.71
C THR A 68 9.45 -2.19 8.04
N ARG A 69 9.47 -2.23 6.71
CA ARG A 69 10.10 -3.29 5.89
C ARG A 69 11.21 -2.72 5.02
N PRO A 70 12.40 -2.43 5.57
CA PRO A 70 13.47 -1.85 4.77
C PRO A 70 13.90 -2.80 3.64
N LYS A 71 14.22 -2.23 2.47
CA LYS A 71 14.72 -2.95 1.28
C LYS A 71 13.77 -3.99 0.68
N GLU A 72 12.48 -3.95 1.02
CA GLU A 72 11.45 -4.77 0.36
C GLU A 72 10.74 -3.99 -0.76
N GLU A 73 10.06 -4.71 -1.64
CA GLU A 73 9.20 -4.17 -2.70
C GLU A 73 7.73 -4.48 -2.40
N GLY A 74 6.91 -3.44 -2.50
CA GLY A 74 5.45 -3.53 -2.43
C GLY A 74 4.83 -3.28 -3.80
N LEU A 75 3.75 -3.99 -4.13
CA LEU A 75 2.98 -3.75 -5.35
C LEU A 75 1.49 -3.57 -5.01
N LEU A 76 0.95 -2.38 -5.26
CA LEU A 76 -0.49 -2.15 -5.29
C LEU A 76 -1.00 -2.33 -6.72
N THR A 77 -2.00 -3.19 -6.89
CA THR A 77 -2.73 -3.32 -8.15
C THR A 77 -4.18 -2.92 -8.00
N SER A 78 -4.74 -2.40 -9.07
CA SER A 78 -6.16 -2.08 -9.20
C SER A 78 -6.64 -2.41 -10.60
N TRP A 79 -7.96 -2.63 -10.76
CA TRP A 79 -8.56 -2.82 -12.08
C TRP A 79 -8.43 -1.58 -12.98
N ARG A 80 -8.66 -0.39 -12.42
CA ARG A 80 -8.58 0.89 -13.16
C ARG A 80 -7.51 1.80 -12.59
N ARG A 81 -6.92 2.61 -13.48
CA ARG A 81 -5.93 3.64 -13.15
C ARG A 81 -6.52 4.72 -12.25
N ALA A 82 -7.79 5.08 -12.44
CA ALA A 82 -8.48 6.03 -11.57
C ALA A 82 -8.51 5.55 -10.11
N HIS A 83 -8.89 4.29 -9.87
CA HIS A 83 -8.90 3.70 -8.53
C HIS A 83 -7.46 3.65 -7.96
N LEU A 84 -6.47 3.27 -8.77
CA LEU A 84 -5.07 3.28 -8.34
C LEU A 84 -4.62 4.69 -7.89
N GLN A 85 -4.97 5.72 -8.67
CA GLN A 85 -4.66 7.11 -8.33
C GLN A 85 -5.34 7.54 -7.03
N GLU A 86 -6.61 7.20 -6.84
CA GLU A 86 -7.33 7.46 -5.59
C GLU A 86 -6.67 6.79 -4.37
N ARG A 87 -5.86 5.74 -4.57
CA ARG A 87 -5.12 5.08 -3.49
C ARG A 87 -3.73 5.64 -3.28
N MET A 88 -2.98 5.84 -4.37
CA MET A 88 -1.58 6.25 -4.34
C MET A 88 -1.41 7.73 -3.98
N GLU A 89 -2.25 8.63 -4.50
CA GLU A 89 -2.10 10.07 -4.23
C GLU A 89 -2.27 10.44 -2.75
N PRO A 90 -3.22 9.85 -1.98
CA PRO A 90 -3.25 10.05 -0.54
C PRO A 90 -1.96 9.62 0.18
N ILE A 91 -1.35 8.48 -0.19
CA ILE A 91 -0.10 8.01 0.41
C ILE A 91 1.04 8.97 0.10
N ILE A 92 1.15 9.41 -1.16
CA ILE A 92 2.12 10.41 -1.61
C ILE A 92 1.94 11.71 -0.81
N ARG A 93 0.69 12.16 -0.66
CA ARG A 93 0.34 13.35 0.12
C ARG A 93 0.75 13.20 1.59
N TRP A 94 0.53 12.05 2.21
CA TRP A 94 0.96 11.81 3.59
C TRP A 94 2.48 11.92 3.76
N PHE A 95 3.26 11.33 2.84
CA PHE A 95 4.72 11.52 2.84
C PHE A 95 5.15 12.97 2.58
N ARG A 96 4.38 13.73 1.81
CA ARG A 96 4.68 15.14 1.53
C ARG A 96 4.38 16.04 2.71
N ASP A 97 3.22 15.86 3.34
CA ASP A 97 2.62 16.88 4.22
C ASP A 97 2.89 16.59 5.71
N GLU A 98 3.09 15.34 6.11
CA GLU A 98 3.40 15.00 7.51
C GLU A 98 4.92 15.10 7.77
N PRO A 99 5.39 16.00 8.65
CA PRO A 99 6.82 16.26 8.84
C PRO A 99 7.64 15.02 9.18
N PHE A 100 7.10 14.11 9.97
CA PHE A 100 7.78 12.87 10.33
C PHE A 100 7.93 11.92 9.12
N LEU A 101 6.86 11.71 8.36
CA LEU A 101 6.88 10.82 7.18
C LEU A 101 7.77 11.39 6.07
N ASN A 102 7.83 12.71 5.95
CA ASN A 102 8.64 13.42 4.97
C ASN A 102 10.16 13.14 5.10
N LEU A 103 10.60 12.66 6.26
CA LEU A 103 12.00 12.26 6.49
C LEU A 103 12.36 10.93 5.81
N PHE A 104 11.39 10.14 5.37
CA PHE A 104 11.63 8.80 4.81
C PHE A 104 11.70 8.76 3.29
N VAL A 105 11.49 9.88 2.61
CA VAL A 105 11.43 9.96 1.14
C VAL A 105 12.53 10.88 0.60
N PRO A 106 13.21 10.49 -0.49
CA PRO A 106 14.20 11.33 -1.14
C PRO A 106 13.54 12.57 -1.73
N LYS A 107 14.27 13.69 -1.68
CA LYS A 107 13.81 14.97 -2.20
C LYS A 107 14.59 15.35 -3.45
N GLU A 108 13.88 15.65 -4.52
CA GLU A 108 14.42 16.23 -5.74
C GLU A 108 13.87 17.64 -5.89
N ARG A 109 14.76 18.64 -5.98
CA ARG A 109 14.37 20.06 -6.08
C ARG A 109 13.40 20.52 -4.98
N GLY A 110 13.55 19.97 -3.77
CA GLY A 110 12.71 20.30 -2.61
C GLY A 110 11.35 19.59 -2.57
N GLN A 111 11.04 18.72 -3.53
CA GLN A 111 9.81 17.94 -3.56
C GLN A 111 10.10 16.44 -3.43
N ILE A 112 9.13 15.66 -2.95
CA ILE A 112 9.27 14.21 -2.85
C ILE A 112 9.40 13.62 -4.26
N SER A 113 10.41 12.76 -4.47
CA SER A 113 10.62 12.11 -5.76
C SER A 113 9.64 10.96 -5.94
N VAL A 114 8.72 11.10 -6.91
CA VAL A 114 7.70 10.10 -7.24
C VAL A 114 7.54 10.02 -8.74
N ARG A 115 7.64 8.80 -9.29
CA ARG A 115 7.31 8.52 -10.68
C ARG A 115 5.87 8.02 -10.76
N ARG A 116 5.08 8.54 -11.71
CA ARG A 116 3.66 8.19 -11.91
C ARG A 116 3.38 7.45 -13.23
N GLU A 117 4.34 7.48 -14.15
CA GLU A 117 4.24 6.90 -15.50
C GLU A 117 5.48 6.07 -15.85
N PRO A 118 5.35 4.93 -16.55
CA PRO A 118 4.09 4.28 -16.97
C PRO A 118 3.32 3.61 -15.81
N ARG A 119 3.95 3.56 -14.63
CA ARG A 119 3.39 3.06 -13.38
C ARG A 119 3.80 3.98 -12.23
N TYR A 120 3.09 3.89 -11.11
CA TYR A 120 3.51 4.57 -9.89
C TYR A 120 4.73 3.89 -9.29
N GLU A 121 5.64 4.68 -8.77
CA GLU A 121 6.84 4.23 -8.07
C GLU A 121 7.23 5.29 -7.03
N ILE A 122 7.22 4.88 -5.76
CA ILE A 122 7.68 5.66 -4.61
C ILE A 122 8.87 4.90 -4.01
N ARG A 123 10.05 5.54 -3.99
CA ARG A 123 11.24 4.98 -3.35
C ARG A 123 11.47 5.66 -2.01
N LEU A 124 11.68 4.87 -0.96
CA LEU A 124 12.00 5.37 0.37
C LEU A 124 13.50 5.28 0.66
N LEU A 125 13.99 6.12 1.56
CA LEU A 125 15.39 6.14 1.99
C LEU A 125 15.82 4.87 2.73
N ASN A 126 14.88 4.11 3.30
CA ASN A 126 15.12 2.80 3.90
C ASN A 126 15.26 1.68 2.84
N GLY A 127 15.21 2.02 1.55
CA GLY A 127 15.31 1.11 0.42
C GLY A 127 13.99 0.44 0.03
N PHE A 128 12.88 0.67 0.73
CA PHE A 128 11.59 0.14 0.30
C PHE A 128 11.14 0.81 -1.00
N VAL A 129 10.54 0.05 -1.89
CA VAL A 129 9.95 0.58 -3.14
C VAL A 129 8.50 0.16 -3.25
N LEU A 130 7.59 1.14 -3.32
CA LEU A 130 6.18 0.91 -3.57
C LEU A 130 5.87 1.15 -5.04
N TYR A 131 5.38 0.12 -5.72
CA TYR A 131 4.86 0.20 -7.08
C TYR A 131 3.33 0.26 -7.09
N GLY A 132 2.78 0.96 -8.07
CA GLY A 132 1.34 0.95 -8.36
C GLY A 132 1.07 0.68 -9.83
N ALA A 133 0.29 -0.35 -10.15
CA ALA A 133 -0.02 -0.73 -11.53
C ALA A 133 -1.53 -0.96 -11.75
N SER A 134 -2.06 -0.41 -12.84
CA SER A 134 -3.42 -0.76 -13.31
C SER A 134 -3.35 -2.06 -14.10
N VAL A 135 -4.28 -2.97 -13.82
CA VAL A 135 -4.38 -4.28 -14.47
C VAL A 135 -5.31 -4.23 -15.68
N GLY A 136 -6.42 -3.50 -15.59
CA GLY A 136 -7.43 -3.46 -16.65
C GLY A 136 -7.09 -2.52 -17.79
N ASP A 137 -6.32 -1.47 -17.52
CA ASP A 137 -5.86 -0.53 -18.57
C ASP A 137 -4.59 -1.01 -19.29
N ASP A 138 -4.02 -2.13 -18.85
CA ASP A 138 -2.87 -2.79 -19.46
C ASP A 138 -3.29 -4.19 -19.95
N PRO A 139 -3.72 -4.33 -21.22
CA PRO A 139 -4.28 -5.58 -21.73
C PRO A 139 -3.38 -6.81 -21.59
N MET A 140 -2.06 -6.60 -21.46
CA MET A 140 -1.07 -7.66 -21.29
C MET A 140 -0.54 -7.76 -19.85
N ALA A 141 -1.00 -6.88 -18.96
CA ALA A 141 -0.49 -6.71 -17.60
C ALA A 141 1.04 -6.60 -17.56
N ALA A 142 1.64 -5.95 -18.57
CA ALA A 142 3.09 -5.82 -18.73
C ALA A 142 3.73 -5.05 -17.56
N ASN A 143 3.04 -4.05 -17.02
CA ASN A 143 3.53 -3.22 -15.93
C ASN A 143 3.70 -3.97 -14.59
N ILE A 144 3.12 -5.17 -14.48
CA ILE A 144 3.22 -6.09 -13.33
C ILE A 144 4.48 -6.94 -13.40
N GLN A 145 5.08 -7.18 -14.57
CA GLN A 145 6.18 -8.15 -14.73
C GLN A 145 7.57 -7.63 -14.33
N GLY A 146 7.69 -6.34 -14.04
CA GLY A 146 8.96 -5.74 -13.63
C GLY A 146 9.26 -5.78 -12.12
N PRO A 147 8.29 -5.53 -11.22
CA PRO A 147 8.50 -5.61 -9.78
C PRO A 147 8.55 -7.07 -9.34
N HIS A 148 9.34 -7.35 -8.30
CA HIS A 148 9.34 -8.64 -7.60
C HIS A 148 8.89 -8.45 -6.16
N PRO A 149 7.60 -8.11 -5.93
CA PRO A 149 7.12 -7.72 -4.61
C PRO A 149 7.18 -8.86 -3.60
N GLN A 150 7.70 -8.58 -2.41
CA GLN A 150 7.51 -9.42 -1.23
C GLN A 150 6.10 -9.24 -0.66
N ILE A 151 5.44 -8.12 -0.96
CA ILE A 151 4.04 -7.88 -0.57
C ILE A 151 3.23 -7.27 -1.72
N ARG A 152 2.05 -7.82 -1.95
CA ARG A 152 1.14 -7.37 -2.99
C ARG A 152 -0.23 -7.07 -2.42
N TYR A 153 -0.75 -5.90 -2.75
CA TYR A 153 -2.09 -5.44 -2.39
C TYR A 153 -2.92 -5.44 -3.66
N MET A 154 -3.99 -6.21 -3.71
CA MET A 154 -4.88 -6.29 -4.86
C MET A 154 -6.23 -5.69 -4.51
N GLU A 155 -6.54 -4.53 -5.10
CA GLU A 155 -7.85 -3.89 -4.99
C GLU A 155 -8.79 -4.39 -6.08
N GLU A 156 -10.00 -4.77 -5.68
CA GLU A 156 -11.08 -5.23 -6.55
C GLU A 156 -10.66 -6.38 -7.50
N ALA A 157 -9.91 -7.35 -6.95
CA ALA A 157 -9.32 -8.46 -7.69
C ALA A 157 -10.35 -9.36 -8.39
N GLN A 158 -11.62 -9.34 -7.97
CA GLN A 158 -12.71 -10.08 -8.62
C GLN A 158 -12.94 -9.67 -10.08
N PHE A 159 -12.49 -8.48 -10.49
CA PHE A 159 -12.58 -8.01 -11.88
C PHE A 159 -11.36 -8.36 -12.73
N TYR A 160 -10.30 -8.92 -12.13
CA TYR A 160 -9.07 -9.14 -12.85
C TYR A 160 -9.21 -10.32 -13.82
N PRO A 161 -8.69 -10.20 -15.05
CA PRO A 161 -8.71 -11.29 -15.99
C PRO A 161 -7.69 -12.36 -15.58
N ARG A 162 -7.97 -13.61 -15.94
CA ARG A 162 -7.11 -14.76 -15.62
C ARG A 162 -5.64 -14.57 -16.02
N HIS A 163 -5.37 -13.91 -17.14
CA HIS A 163 -4.00 -13.70 -17.58
C HIS A 163 -3.20 -12.80 -16.63
N ALA A 164 -3.83 -11.87 -15.93
CA ALA A 164 -3.16 -11.05 -14.92
C ALA A 164 -2.68 -11.91 -13.73
N PHE A 165 -3.50 -12.88 -13.30
CA PHE A 165 -3.10 -13.83 -12.25
C PHE A 165 -1.92 -14.71 -12.65
N ASN A 166 -1.85 -15.12 -13.92
CA ASN A 166 -0.67 -15.85 -14.42
C ASN A 166 0.59 -14.97 -14.33
N LYS A 167 0.47 -13.67 -14.65
CA LYS A 167 1.58 -12.71 -14.57
C LYS A 167 2.03 -12.46 -13.12
N PHE A 168 1.09 -12.46 -12.17
CA PHE A 168 1.40 -12.38 -10.75
C PHE A 168 2.23 -13.55 -10.23
N GLN A 169 2.01 -14.76 -10.74
CA GLN A 169 2.84 -15.90 -10.39
C GLN A 169 4.28 -15.70 -10.88
N SER A 170 4.45 -15.17 -12.10
CA SER A 170 5.78 -14.88 -12.65
C SER A 170 6.50 -13.72 -11.95
N ALA A 171 5.74 -12.75 -11.44
CA ALA A 171 6.26 -11.57 -10.74
C ALA A 171 6.47 -11.82 -9.24
N ALA A 172 6.30 -13.04 -8.73
CA ALA A 172 6.56 -13.31 -7.32
C ALA A 172 8.06 -13.13 -7.00
N HIS A 173 8.36 -12.66 -5.79
CA HIS A 173 9.73 -12.63 -5.28
C HIS A 173 10.21 -14.06 -5.01
N GLU A 174 11.50 -14.34 -5.20
CA GLU A 174 12.07 -15.69 -5.02
C GLU A 174 11.88 -16.24 -3.59
N ALA A 175 11.94 -15.35 -2.59
CA ALA A 175 11.67 -15.67 -1.19
C ALA A 175 10.16 -15.79 -0.84
N GLY A 176 9.28 -15.65 -1.82
CA GLY A 176 7.82 -15.66 -1.65
C GLY A 176 7.19 -14.27 -1.58
N THR A 177 5.93 -14.20 -2.01
CA THR A 177 5.10 -12.98 -2.01
C THR A 177 3.89 -13.17 -1.11
N LYS A 178 3.62 -12.17 -0.26
CA LYS A 178 2.42 -12.09 0.58
C LYS A 178 1.33 -11.34 -0.18
N ASP A 179 0.24 -12.01 -0.51
CA ASP A 179 -0.89 -11.40 -1.21
C ASP A 179 -1.98 -10.96 -0.21
N ARG A 180 -2.43 -9.71 -0.35
CA ARG A 180 -3.53 -9.13 0.41
C ARG A 180 -4.61 -8.62 -0.54
N PHE A 181 -5.79 -9.18 -0.44
CA PHE A 181 -6.93 -8.86 -1.30
C PHE A 181 -7.89 -7.92 -0.57
N TYR A 182 -8.27 -6.81 -1.23
CA TYR A 182 -9.17 -5.80 -0.67
C TYR A 182 -10.36 -5.57 -1.60
N GLY A 183 -11.57 -5.72 -1.06
CA GLY A 183 -12.80 -5.34 -1.74
C GLY A 183 -13.38 -6.40 -2.68
N ILE A 184 -13.10 -7.68 -2.40
CA ILE A 184 -13.88 -8.78 -2.98
C ILE A 184 -15.32 -8.74 -2.43
#